data_AF-E9D1G1-F1
#
_entry.id   AF-E9D1G1-F1
#
_cell.length_a   1.000
_cell.length_b   1.000
_cell.length_c   1.000
_cell.angle_alpha   90.00
_cell.angle_beta   90.00
_cell.angle_gamma   90.00
#
_symmetry.space_group_name_H-M   'P 1'
#
loop_
_entity.id
_entity.type
_entity.pdbx_description
1 polymer ?
#
loop_
_entity_poly.entity_id
_entity_poly.type
_entity_poly.pdbx_seq_one_letter_code
_entity_poly.pdbx_strand_id
1 'polypeptide(L)'
;MLAADLKLDEAGQQLSQKFKVARTKATLGLIALERLCILIPLEDTEDPVNVIATLAAFTNPHDPWTTIAAASISWSLLGEYGSAHPEDRSLVALSGDILERFVKPSFSKTKTPAITSAGRKDLHPVKQPYFDPSTFDKAAKPWKYKDVSAITVLNWVVQQYKPSDCSTIEAHFPLLIPAILSLIDDESLPYKAQGCKILYRLLSPLAEAKYDILKRTNLDSVFGDAITPCLLYLPTLTPEDQSIYLLQAAYPAIFSIIRTRFPSSPPSKQLYHPAPSQRKREEQESQSRTNALTRVLRQSIISSYHHISSPHPSEDTYISSFPHPQISTLLLNQLTIAMSELGVDTVKHLQEIIPILTSTLTNPFGTAYLPLLVAATECMQQLILSAWPRVWRWRAELLAGVCGCWLHVEEDWEDIKKSDDEQEDKKSQGPLELKETLKKCVQVLKAVLEEAGDDDETSMDTDAEFKELADGDIRLRELFE
;
A
#
# COMPACT_ATOMS: atom_id res chain seq x y z
N MET A 1 -11.47 3.78 4.60
CA MET A 1 -12.70 3.38 3.89
C MET A 1 -12.43 3.63 2.42
N LEU A 2 -12.21 2.58 1.64
CA LEU A 2 -12.26 2.53 0.16
C LEU A 2 -11.80 1.12 -0.24
N ALA A 3 -12.70 0.16 -0.08
CA ALA A 3 -12.69 -1.01 -0.92
C ALA A 3 -13.06 -0.48 -2.31
N ALA A 4 -12.08 -0.38 -3.20
CA ALA A 4 -12.39 -0.43 -4.62
C ALA A 4 -12.89 -1.86 -4.88
N ASP A 5 -14.17 -2.07 -4.55
CA ASP A 5 -14.91 -3.25 -4.91
C ASP A 5 -14.89 -3.30 -6.43
N LEU A 6 -14.08 -4.21 -6.97
CA LEU A 6 -14.38 -4.83 -8.25
C LEU A 6 -15.83 -5.27 -8.13
N LYS A 7 -16.75 -4.48 -8.71
CA LYS A 7 -18.12 -4.93 -9.00
C LYS A 7 -17.96 -6.35 -9.49
N LEU A 8 -18.65 -7.30 -8.84
CA LEU A 8 -18.68 -8.69 -9.26
C LEU A 8 -18.91 -8.71 -10.77
N ASP A 9 -17.82 -8.91 -11.50
CA ASP A 9 -17.79 -8.95 -12.95
C ASP A 9 -18.85 -9.95 -13.41
N GLU A 10 -19.39 -9.82 -14.61
CA GLU A 10 -20.35 -10.80 -15.14
C GLU A 10 -19.78 -12.23 -15.00
N ALA A 11 -18.45 -12.36 -15.14
CA ALA A 11 -17.69 -13.57 -14.85
C ALA A 11 -17.85 -14.07 -13.39
N GLY A 12 -17.78 -13.20 -12.38
CA GLY A 12 -17.96 -13.54 -10.96
C GLY A 12 -19.39 -13.96 -10.62
N GLN A 13 -20.38 -13.37 -11.26
CA GLN A 13 -21.78 -13.77 -11.13
C GLN A 13 -22.06 -15.12 -11.79
N GLN A 14 -21.53 -15.34 -13.00
CA GLN A 14 -21.61 -16.63 -13.69
C GLN A 14 -20.90 -17.74 -12.90
N LEU A 15 -19.74 -17.44 -12.32
CA LEU A 15 -19.01 -18.38 -11.46
C LEU A 15 -19.79 -18.70 -10.18
N SER A 16 -20.39 -17.67 -9.55
CA SER A 16 -21.26 -17.82 -8.39
C SER A 16 -22.47 -18.71 -8.67
N GLN A 17 -23.06 -18.62 -9.86
CA GLN A 17 -24.15 -19.50 -10.29
C GLN A 17 -23.68 -20.95 -10.48
N LYS A 18 -22.50 -21.16 -11.09
CA LYS A 18 -21.90 -22.49 -11.26
C LYS A 18 -21.67 -23.21 -9.93
N PHE A 19 -21.26 -22.49 -8.89
CA PHE A 19 -20.99 -23.06 -7.56
C PHE A 19 -22.16 -22.98 -6.57
N LYS A 20 -23.35 -22.53 -6.99
CA LYS A 20 -24.50 -22.27 -6.10
C LYS A 20 -24.83 -23.45 -5.18
N VAL A 21 -24.88 -24.67 -5.72
CA VAL A 21 -25.21 -25.88 -4.93
C VAL A 21 -24.11 -26.19 -3.92
N ALA A 22 -22.84 -26.12 -4.32
CA ALA A 22 -21.71 -26.37 -3.43
C ALA A 22 -21.63 -25.33 -2.30
N ARG A 23 -21.83 -24.05 -2.63
CA ARG A 23 -21.91 -22.94 -1.66
C ARG A 23 -23.03 -23.12 -0.66
N THR A 24 -24.21 -23.56 -1.12
CA THR A 24 -25.36 -23.83 -0.25
C THR A 24 -25.06 -24.98 0.70
N LYS A 25 -24.49 -26.08 0.19
CA LYS A 25 -24.07 -27.23 1.02
C LYS A 25 -23.03 -26.83 2.06
N ALA A 26 -22.02 -26.06 1.69
CA ALA A 26 -21.00 -25.56 2.61
C ALA A 26 -21.60 -24.66 3.70
N THR A 27 -22.49 -23.74 3.30
CA THR A 27 -23.17 -22.84 4.26
C THR A 27 -24.04 -23.63 5.23
N LEU A 28 -24.82 -24.62 4.76
CA LEU A 28 -25.60 -25.50 5.62
C LEU A 28 -24.71 -26.35 6.54
N GLY A 29 -23.56 -26.81 6.04
CA GLY A 29 -22.57 -27.53 6.85
C GLY A 29 -22.01 -26.66 7.98
N LEU A 30 -21.71 -25.39 7.71
CA LEU A 30 -21.25 -24.44 8.73
C LEU A 30 -22.35 -24.08 9.74
N ILE A 31 -23.60 -23.91 9.30
CA ILE A 31 -24.73 -23.72 10.21
C ILE A 31 -24.90 -24.95 11.11
N ALA A 32 -24.81 -26.16 10.54
CA ALA A 32 -24.88 -27.39 11.32
C ALA A 32 -23.72 -27.46 12.34
N LEU A 33 -22.50 -27.10 11.93
CA LEU A 33 -21.35 -27.02 12.82
C LEU A 33 -21.58 -26.00 13.94
N GLU A 34 -22.05 -24.80 13.64
CA GLU A 34 -22.39 -23.78 14.65
C GLU A 34 -23.38 -24.32 15.70
N ARG A 35 -24.42 -25.05 15.26
CA ARG A 35 -25.38 -25.68 16.17
C ARG A 35 -24.76 -26.82 16.99
N LEU A 36 -23.85 -27.59 16.41
CA LEU A 36 -23.12 -28.63 17.12
C LEU A 36 -22.16 -28.03 18.14
N CYS A 37 -21.53 -26.89 17.84
CA CYS A 37 -20.62 -26.18 18.75
C CYS A 37 -21.31 -25.69 20.03
N ILE A 38 -22.62 -25.46 20.00
CA ILE A 38 -23.43 -25.17 21.21
C ILE A 38 -23.51 -26.39 22.14
N LEU A 39 -23.48 -27.60 21.58
CA LEU A 39 -23.62 -28.86 22.33
C LEU A 39 -22.26 -29.43 22.75
N ILE A 40 -21.28 -29.33 21.85
CA ILE A 40 -19.91 -29.82 22.03
C ILE A 40 -19.00 -28.64 21.67
N PRO A 41 -18.43 -27.94 22.66
CA PRO A 41 -17.50 -26.86 22.41
C PRO A 41 -16.37 -27.27 21.47
N LEU A 42 -15.90 -26.35 20.64
CA LEU A 42 -14.77 -26.58 19.73
C LEU A 42 -13.50 -27.07 20.45
N GLU A 43 -13.40 -26.80 21.75
CA GLU A 43 -12.31 -27.18 22.65
C GLU A 43 -12.19 -28.68 22.86
N ASP A 44 -13.34 -29.37 22.79
CA ASP A 44 -13.48 -30.81 23.01
C ASP A 44 -13.32 -31.61 21.71
N THR A 45 -12.95 -30.94 20.61
CA THR A 45 -12.73 -31.61 19.33
C THR A 45 -11.43 -32.44 19.34
N GLU A 46 -11.50 -33.64 18.77
CA GLU A 46 -10.34 -34.54 18.69
C GLU A 46 -9.24 -34.04 17.72
N ASP A 47 -9.61 -33.25 16.70
CA ASP A 47 -8.70 -32.71 15.68
C ASP A 47 -8.94 -31.20 15.47
N PRO A 48 -8.54 -30.35 16.44
CA PRO A 48 -8.78 -28.90 16.37
C PRO A 48 -8.08 -28.27 15.16
N VAL A 49 -6.92 -28.79 14.75
CA VAL A 49 -6.16 -28.32 13.57
C VAL A 49 -7.02 -28.41 12.31
N ASN A 50 -7.70 -29.53 12.08
CA ASN A 50 -8.53 -29.72 10.90
C ASN A 50 -9.82 -28.90 10.94
N VAL A 51 -10.47 -28.82 12.10
CA VAL A 51 -11.69 -28.01 12.26
C VAL A 51 -11.38 -26.53 12.02
N ILE A 52 -10.31 -26.01 12.62
CA ILE A 52 -9.90 -24.61 12.49
C ILE A 52 -9.43 -24.31 11.06
N ALA A 53 -8.64 -25.19 10.45
CA ALA A 53 -8.24 -25.02 9.05
C ALA A 53 -9.45 -25.02 8.09
N THR A 54 -10.45 -25.86 8.37
CA THR A 54 -11.70 -25.89 7.60
C THR A 54 -12.50 -24.60 7.77
N LEU A 55 -12.67 -24.11 9.00
CA LEU A 55 -13.31 -22.82 9.26
C LEU A 55 -12.56 -21.68 8.57
N ALA A 56 -11.23 -21.67 8.66
CA ALA A 56 -10.36 -20.69 8.02
C ALA A 56 -10.55 -20.64 6.50
N ALA A 57 -10.76 -21.79 5.86
CA ALA A 57 -11.02 -21.88 4.41
C ALA A 57 -12.30 -21.17 3.95
N PHE A 58 -13.23 -20.84 4.85
CA PHE A 58 -14.49 -20.16 4.55
C PHE A 58 -14.52 -18.70 5.04
N THR A 59 -13.40 -18.13 5.48
CA THR A 59 -13.36 -16.77 6.06
C THR A 59 -13.46 -15.63 5.04
N ASN A 60 -13.20 -15.88 3.75
CA ASN A 60 -13.24 -14.85 2.72
C ASN A 60 -14.54 -14.92 1.89
N PRO A 61 -15.44 -13.92 1.96
CA PRO A 61 -16.70 -13.93 1.23
C PRO A 61 -16.53 -13.77 -0.29
N HIS A 62 -15.38 -13.30 -0.76
CA HIS A 62 -15.07 -13.18 -2.19
C HIS A 62 -14.62 -14.50 -2.82
N ASP A 63 -14.36 -15.54 -2.02
CA ASP A 63 -13.99 -16.83 -2.56
C ASP A 63 -15.17 -17.50 -3.28
N PRO A 64 -14.97 -18.12 -4.46
CA PRO A 64 -16.06 -18.73 -5.24
C PRO A 64 -16.87 -19.80 -4.50
N TRP A 65 -16.28 -20.45 -3.49
CA TRP A 65 -16.91 -21.52 -2.70
C TRP A 65 -17.59 -21.02 -1.41
N THR A 66 -17.46 -19.74 -1.06
CA THR A 66 -17.92 -19.16 0.20
C THR A 66 -19.13 -18.24 0.00
N THR A 67 -19.89 -17.99 1.05
CA THR A 67 -20.99 -16.99 1.09
C THR A 67 -20.75 -16.01 2.24
N ILE A 68 -21.41 -14.85 2.23
CA ILE A 68 -21.32 -13.88 3.33
C ILE A 68 -21.76 -14.53 4.65
N ALA A 69 -22.83 -15.33 4.63
CA ALA A 69 -23.31 -16.08 5.80
C ALA A 69 -22.27 -17.11 6.29
N ALA A 70 -21.70 -17.90 5.37
CA ALA A 70 -20.65 -18.86 5.70
C ALA A 70 -19.43 -18.18 6.34
N ALA A 71 -18.96 -17.08 5.75
CA ALA A 71 -17.84 -16.31 6.29
C ALA A 71 -18.14 -15.74 7.68
N SER A 72 -19.35 -15.21 7.89
CA SER A 72 -19.76 -14.71 9.20
C SER A 72 -19.76 -15.81 10.27
N ILE A 73 -20.30 -16.98 9.96
CA ILE A 73 -20.33 -18.12 10.89
C ILE A 73 -18.90 -18.59 11.19
N SER A 74 -18.06 -18.73 10.16
CA SER A 74 -16.66 -19.12 10.33
C SER A 74 -15.91 -18.15 11.23
N TRP A 75 -16.07 -16.83 11.03
CA TRP A 75 -15.46 -15.83 11.91
C TRP A 75 -15.98 -15.87 13.34
N SER A 76 -17.28 -16.09 13.55
CA SER A 76 -17.87 -16.23 14.89
C SER A 76 -17.22 -17.39 15.65
N LEU A 77 -17.22 -18.59 15.04
CA LEU A 77 -16.68 -19.80 15.66
C LEU A 77 -15.18 -19.71 15.92
N LEU A 78 -14.41 -19.11 14.99
CA LEU A 78 -12.99 -18.88 15.18
C LEU A 78 -12.70 -17.87 16.30
N GLY A 79 -13.53 -16.82 16.41
CA GLY A 79 -13.44 -15.81 17.48
C GLY A 79 -13.78 -16.37 18.86
N GLU A 80 -14.81 -17.21 18.95
CA GLU A 80 -15.18 -17.94 20.17
C GLU A 80 -14.03 -18.84 20.65
N TYR A 81 -13.46 -19.64 19.74
CA TYR A 81 -12.31 -20.50 20.06
C TYR A 81 -11.10 -19.69 20.55
N GLY A 82 -10.77 -18.59 19.87
CA GLY A 82 -9.65 -17.73 20.24
C GLY A 82 -9.84 -17.01 21.58
N SER A 83 -11.07 -16.65 21.94
CA SER A 83 -11.38 -15.95 23.20
C SER A 83 -11.34 -16.86 24.42
N ALA A 84 -11.69 -18.14 24.24
CA ALA A 84 -11.71 -19.10 25.33
C ALA A 84 -10.30 -19.59 25.74
N HIS A 85 -9.26 -19.35 24.94
CA HIS A 85 -7.89 -19.83 25.19
C HIS A 85 -6.82 -18.73 25.11
N PRO A 86 -6.63 -17.93 26.18
CA PRO A 86 -5.65 -16.85 26.18
C PRO A 86 -4.19 -17.33 26.21
N GLU A 87 -3.87 -18.45 26.88
CA GLU A 87 -2.47 -18.76 27.25
C GLU A 87 -1.86 -20.05 26.66
N ASP A 88 -2.61 -21.11 26.34
CA ASP A 88 -2.00 -22.41 25.94
C ASP A 88 -2.56 -23.07 24.65
N ARG A 89 -3.64 -22.54 24.06
CA ARG A 89 -4.17 -22.97 22.75
C ARG A 89 -4.52 -21.77 21.86
N SER A 90 -3.66 -20.76 21.86
CA SER A 90 -3.85 -19.62 20.97
C SER A 90 -3.94 -20.13 19.52
N LEU A 91 -4.75 -19.48 18.68
CA LEU A 91 -4.83 -19.80 17.25
C LEU A 91 -3.43 -19.78 16.59
N VAL A 92 -2.50 -19.02 17.18
CA VAL A 92 -1.08 -18.97 16.81
C VAL A 92 -0.34 -20.28 17.16
N ALA A 93 -0.62 -20.94 18.28
CA ALA A 93 -0.01 -22.22 18.64
C ALA A 93 -0.34 -23.32 17.60
N LEU A 94 -1.58 -23.35 17.10
CA LEU A 94 -2.01 -24.30 16.07
C LEU A 94 -1.54 -23.93 14.65
N SER A 95 -1.05 -22.70 14.46
CA SER A 95 -0.71 -22.22 13.12
C SER A 95 0.43 -23.03 12.48
N GLY A 96 1.38 -23.54 13.25
CA GLY A 96 2.44 -24.42 12.75
C GLY A 96 1.87 -25.70 12.11
N ASP A 97 1.04 -26.42 12.85
CA ASP A 97 0.41 -27.67 12.38
C ASP A 97 -0.53 -27.42 11.18
N ILE A 98 -1.27 -26.30 11.20
CA ILE A 98 -2.14 -25.90 10.08
C ILE A 98 -1.29 -25.65 8.82
N LEU A 99 -0.19 -24.90 8.97
CA LEU A 99 0.72 -24.64 7.85
C LEU A 99 1.35 -25.93 7.31
N GLU A 100 1.75 -26.85 8.17
CA GLU A 100 2.33 -28.14 7.75
C GLU A 100 1.32 -29.05 7.05
N ARG A 101 0.09 -29.15 7.57
CA ARG A 101 -0.92 -30.09 7.07
C ARG A 101 -1.70 -29.58 5.87
N PHE A 102 -1.96 -28.27 5.77
CA PHE A 102 -2.86 -27.68 4.76
C PHE A 102 -2.19 -26.76 3.76
N VAL A 103 -1.11 -26.05 4.14
CA VAL A 103 -0.45 -25.09 3.25
C VAL A 103 0.75 -25.74 2.54
N LYS A 104 1.71 -26.28 3.30
CA LYS A 104 2.95 -26.87 2.77
C LYS A 104 2.73 -27.86 1.63
N PRO A 105 1.78 -28.83 1.68
CA PRO A 105 1.60 -29.80 0.60
C PRO A 105 1.21 -29.12 -0.72
N SER A 106 0.39 -28.07 -0.64
CA SER A 106 -0.15 -27.32 -1.78
C SER A 106 0.91 -26.52 -2.53
N PHE A 107 1.97 -26.08 -1.83
CA PHE A 107 3.06 -25.27 -2.38
C PHE A 107 4.35 -26.06 -2.63
N SER A 108 4.50 -27.26 -2.07
CA SER A 108 5.74 -28.07 -2.14
C SER A 108 6.27 -28.36 -3.55
N LYS A 109 5.39 -28.38 -4.57
CA LYS A 109 5.76 -28.64 -5.97
C LYS A 109 6.17 -27.41 -6.75
N THR A 110 5.82 -26.22 -6.27
CA THR A 110 6.15 -24.96 -6.93
C THR A 110 7.60 -24.59 -6.57
N LYS A 111 8.42 -24.30 -7.58
CA LYS A 111 9.84 -23.97 -7.38
C LYS A 111 9.98 -22.51 -6.96
N THR A 112 10.75 -22.27 -5.91
CA THR A 112 11.13 -20.92 -5.45
C THR A 112 12.66 -20.82 -5.38
N PRO A 113 13.35 -20.49 -6.48
CA PRO A 113 14.81 -20.59 -6.60
C PRO A 113 15.58 -19.55 -5.76
N ALA A 114 14.92 -18.46 -5.34
CA ALA A 114 15.55 -17.38 -4.60
C ALA A 114 15.80 -17.73 -3.11
N ILE A 115 15.30 -18.88 -2.64
CA ILE A 115 15.35 -19.29 -1.25
C ILE A 115 15.80 -20.74 -1.07
N THR A 116 16.42 -20.99 0.08
CA THR A 116 16.76 -22.31 0.61
C THR A 116 15.52 -23.03 1.16
N SER A 117 15.64 -24.33 1.45
CA SER A 117 14.58 -25.12 2.10
C SER A 117 14.17 -24.59 3.49
N ALA A 118 15.05 -23.82 4.14
CA ALA A 118 14.77 -23.14 5.41
C ALA A 118 14.10 -21.76 5.23
N GLY A 119 13.68 -21.40 4.01
CA GLY A 119 13.04 -20.11 3.71
C GLY A 119 13.98 -18.90 3.79
N ARG A 120 15.30 -19.09 3.81
CA ARG A 120 16.30 -18.00 3.79
C ARG A 120 16.77 -17.73 2.37
N LYS A 121 17.29 -16.53 2.09
CA LYS A 121 17.89 -16.21 0.78
C LYS A 121 18.92 -17.27 0.37
N ASP A 122 18.78 -17.78 -0.85
CA ASP A 122 19.80 -18.62 -1.47
C ASP A 122 20.92 -17.73 -2.03
N LEU A 123 22.16 -17.97 -1.58
CA LEU A 123 23.34 -17.26 -2.06
C LEU A 123 23.90 -17.86 -3.35
N HIS A 124 23.46 -19.07 -3.70
CA HIS A 124 23.89 -19.79 -4.89
C HIS A 124 22.68 -20.34 -5.67
N PRO A 125 21.74 -19.48 -6.08
CA PRO A 125 20.56 -19.93 -6.80
C PRO A 125 20.98 -20.61 -8.10
N VAL A 126 20.39 -21.79 -8.35
CA VAL A 126 20.60 -22.49 -9.61
C VAL A 126 20.05 -21.63 -10.74
N LYS A 127 20.89 -21.31 -11.74
CA LYS A 127 20.47 -20.55 -12.92
C LYS A 127 19.28 -21.24 -13.57
N GLN A 128 18.15 -20.55 -13.62
CA GLN A 128 16.97 -21.08 -14.28
C GLN A 128 17.12 -21.00 -15.81
N PRO A 129 16.59 -22.00 -16.54
CA PRO A 129 16.51 -21.92 -17.98
C PRO A 129 15.65 -20.73 -18.41
N TYR A 130 15.93 -20.15 -19.57
CA TYR A 130 15.16 -19.01 -20.12
C TYR A 130 13.67 -19.33 -20.29
N PHE A 131 13.35 -20.61 -20.46
CA PHE A 131 11.99 -21.14 -20.51
C PHE A 131 11.86 -22.30 -19.54
N ASP A 132 10.91 -22.23 -18.60
CA ASP A 132 10.56 -23.36 -17.72
C ASP A 132 9.23 -23.99 -18.19
N PRO A 133 9.27 -25.20 -18.79
CA PRO A 133 8.07 -25.92 -19.21
C PRO A 133 7.09 -26.21 -18.07
N SER A 134 7.57 -26.26 -16.82
CA SER A 134 6.71 -26.52 -15.65
C SER A 134 5.76 -25.37 -15.33
N THR A 135 5.96 -24.20 -15.94
CA THR A 135 5.03 -23.06 -15.84
C THR A 135 3.63 -23.41 -16.33
N PHE A 136 3.54 -24.27 -17.36
CA PHE A 136 2.28 -24.74 -17.93
C PHE A 136 1.74 -26.02 -17.27
N ASP A 137 2.53 -26.66 -16.41
CA ASP A 137 2.10 -27.86 -15.70
C ASP A 137 1.18 -27.50 -14.54
N LYS A 138 -0.12 -27.77 -14.71
CA LYS A 138 -1.12 -27.58 -13.66
C LYS A 138 -0.80 -28.40 -12.40
N ALA A 139 -0.15 -29.56 -12.53
CA ALA A 139 0.23 -30.38 -11.41
C ALA A 139 1.37 -29.78 -10.57
N ALA A 140 2.15 -28.85 -11.14
CA ALA A 140 3.20 -28.10 -10.46
C ALA A 140 2.66 -26.98 -9.55
N LYS A 141 1.39 -26.58 -9.73
CA LYS A 141 0.71 -25.56 -8.91
C LYS A 141 -0.58 -26.09 -8.24
N PRO A 142 -0.51 -27.07 -7.31
CA PRO A 142 -1.69 -27.61 -6.64
C PRO A 142 -2.52 -26.54 -5.92
N TRP A 143 -1.87 -25.56 -5.29
CA TRP A 143 -2.50 -24.40 -4.64
C TRP A 143 -3.40 -23.57 -5.59
N LYS A 144 -3.17 -23.63 -6.91
CA LYS A 144 -3.95 -22.89 -7.92
C LYS A 144 -5.10 -23.71 -8.50
N TYR A 145 -4.94 -25.03 -8.61
CA TYR A 145 -5.86 -25.88 -9.38
C TYR A 145 -6.56 -26.99 -8.60
N LYS A 146 -6.07 -27.34 -7.41
CA LYS A 146 -6.60 -28.43 -6.59
C LYS A 146 -7.01 -27.95 -5.21
N ASP A 147 -6.05 -27.40 -4.47
CA ASP A 147 -6.19 -27.06 -3.06
C ASP A 147 -6.31 -25.53 -2.90
N VAL A 148 -7.28 -24.94 -3.59
CA VAL A 148 -7.42 -23.47 -3.75
C VAL A 148 -7.66 -22.75 -2.42
N SER A 149 -8.31 -23.43 -1.47
CA SER A 149 -8.54 -22.91 -0.12
C SER A 149 -7.24 -22.72 0.69
N ALA A 150 -6.13 -23.33 0.29
CA ALA A 150 -4.84 -23.19 0.98
C ALA A 150 -4.37 -21.73 1.04
N ILE A 151 -4.71 -20.90 0.05
CA ILE A 151 -4.39 -19.47 0.03
C ILE A 151 -5.19 -18.72 1.10
N THR A 152 -6.49 -19.04 1.22
CA THR A 152 -7.37 -18.45 2.23
C THR A 152 -6.95 -18.84 3.63
N VAL A 153 -6.57 -20.11 3.83
CA VAL A 153 -6.01 -20.62 5.10
C VAL A 153 -4.68 -19.94 5.43
N LEU A 154 -3.75 -19.84 4.47
CA LEU A 154 -2.48 -19.13 4.64
C LEU A 154 -2.70 -17.68 5.07
N ASN A 155 -3.60 -16.97 4.37
CA ASN A 155 -3.93 -15.60 4.68
C ASN A 155 -4.56 -15.45 6.07
N TRP A 156 -5.45 -16.37 6.46
CA TRP A 156 -6.05 -16.38 7.79
C TRP A 156 -5.01 -16.62 8.89
N VAL A 157 -4.08 -17.57 8.70
CA VAL A 157 -2.98 -17.83 9.64
C VAL A 157 -2.16 -16.56 9.86
N VAL A 158 -1.76 -15.88 8.78
CA VAL A 158 -0.95 -14.66 8.88
C VAL A 158 -1.68 -13.53 9.63
N GLN A 159 -3.02 -13.47 9.57
CA GLN A 159 -3.81 -12.49 10.32
C GLN A 159 -3.86 -12.75 11.83
N GLN A 160 -3.49 -13.95 12.29
CA GLN A 160 -3.50 -14.27 13.71
C GLN A 160 -2.27 -13.76 14.46
N TYR A 161 -1.18 -13.47 13.74
CA TYR A 161 0.08 -13.05 14.35
C TYR A 161 0.00 -11.64 14.93
N LYS A 162 0.52 -11.49 16.14
CA LYS A 162 0.67 -10.22 16.85
C LYS A 162 2.15 -9.83 16.95
N PRO A 163 2.46 -8.56 17.30
CA PRO A 163 3.84 -8.12 17.54
C PRO A 163 4.58 -8.94 18.61
N SER A 164 3.86 -9.55 19.55
CA SER A 164 4.42 -10.47 20.56
C SER A 164 4.95 -11.78 20.00
N ASP A 165 4.51 -12.18 18.80
CA ASP A 165 4.69 -13.54 18.29
C ASP A 165 5.90 -13.67 17.35
N CYS A 166 6.85 -12.72 17.40
CA CYS A 166 7.98 -12.64 16.46
C CYS A 166 8.78 -13.94 16.35
N SER A 167 9.04 -14.62 17.46
CA SER A 167 9.76 -15.90 17.47
C SER A 167 8.97 -17.02 16.80
N THR A 168 7.66 -17.06 16.99
CA THR A 168 6.76 -18.03 16.34
C THR A 168 6.68 -17.76 14.84
N ILE A 169 6.56 -16.48 14.46
CA ILE A 169 6.59 -16.06 13.06
C ILE A 169 7.89 -16.54 12.39
N GLU A 170 9.04 -16.32 13.02
CA GLU A 170 10.33 -16.80 12.50
C GLU A 170 10.37 -18.32 12.37
N ALA A 171 9.84 -19.08 13.35
CA ALA A 171 9.79 -20.53 13.27
C ALA A 171 8.95 -21.02 12.07
N HIS A 172 7.93 -20.25 11.67
CA HIS A 172 7.05 -20.58 10.54
C HIS A 172 7.55 -20.09 9.17
N PHE A 173 8.64 -19.31 9.11
CA PHE A 173 9.21 -18.81 7.84
C PHE A 173 9.44 -19.88 6.76
N PRO A 174 9.97 -21.08 7.06
CA PRO A 174 10.15 -22.14 6.07
C PRO A 174 8.85 -22.59 5.39
N LEU A 175 7.70 -22.39 6.04
CA LEU A 175 6.38 -22.75 5.54
C LEU A 175 5.68 -21.57 4.85
N LEU A 176 5.91 -20.35 5.35
CA LEU A 176 5.25 -19.12 4.88
C LEU A 176 5.91 -18.54 3.62
N ILE A 177 7.24 -18.41 3.63
CA ILE A 177 7.97 -17.66 2.59
C ILE A 177 7.85 -18.30 1.21
N PRO A 178 8.05 -19.63 1.03
CA PRO A 178 7.89 -20.24 -0.28
C PRO A 178 6.48 -20.04 -0.85
N ALA A 179 5.45 -20.14 0.01
CA ALA A 179 4.07 -19.95 -0.39
C ALA A 179 3.79 -18.50 -0.84
N ILE A 180 4.27 -17.52 -0.08
CA ILE A 180 4.12 -16.10 -0.41
C ILE A 180 4.84 -15.74 -1.70
N LEU A 181 6.09 -16.18 -1.87
CA LEU A 181 6.85 -15.93 -3.11
C LEU A 181 6.19 -16.61 -4.31
N SER A 182 5.69 -17.84 -4.17
CA SER A 182 4.96 -18.54 -5.23
C SER A 182 3.74 -17.76 -5.72
N LEU A 183 3.06 -17.03 -4.83
CA LEU A 183 1.92 -16.17 -5.19
C LEU A 183 2.38 -14.90 -5.92
N ILE A 184 3.44 -14.22 -5.43
CA ILE A 184 3.99 -13.00 -6.03
C ILE A 184 4.57 -13.27 -7.42
N ASP A 185 5.19 -14.44 -7.61
CA ASP A 185 5.84 -14.83 -8.85
C ASP A 185 4.84 -15.38 -9.90
N ASP A 186 3.59 -15.68 -9.52
CA ASP A 186 2.60 -16.23 -10.46
C ASP A 186 2.23 -15.22 -11.56
N GLU A 187 1.89 -15.72 -12.74
CA GLU A 187 1.51 -14.90 -13.90
C GLU A 187 0.15 -14.20 -13.71
N SER A 188 -0.72 -14.74 -12.86
CA SER A 188 -2.05 -14.21 -12.61
C SER A 188 -1.99 -13.04 -11.63
N LEU A 189 -2.44 -11.88 -12.09
CA LEU A 189 -2.44 -10.64 -11.32
C LEU A 189 -3.19 -10.74 -9.98
N PRO A 190 -4.36 -11.40 -9.86
CA PRO A 190 -5.01 -11.66 -8.56
C PRO A 190 -4.12 -12.37 -7.54
N TYR A 191 -3.34 -13.38 -7.95
CA TYR A 191 -2.45 -14.09 -7.04
C TYR A 191 -1.24 -13.24 -6.67
N LYS A 192 -0.68 -12.46 -7.61
CA LYS A 192 0.38 -11.48 -7.30
C LYS A 192 -0.05 -10.51 -6.21
N ALA A 193 -1.20 -9.86 -6.40
CA ALA A 193 -1.74 -8.91 -5.44
C ALA A 193 -2.02 -9.56 -4.08
N GLN A 194 -2.55 -10.78 -4.07
CA GLN A 194 -2.78 -11.52 -2.83
C GLN A 194 -1.47 -11.88 -2.11
N GLY A 195 -0.43 -12.27 -2.86
CA GLY A 195 0.92 -12.49 -2.33
C GLY A 195 1.48 -11.22 -1.67
N CYS A 196 1.36 -10.06 -2.32
CA CYS A 196 1.77 -8.78 -1.73
C CYS A 196 0.98 -8.44 -0.45
N LYS A 197 -0.34 -8.65 -0.44
CA LYS A 197 -1.20 -8.42 0.74
C LYS A 197 -0.83 -9.33 1.91
N ILE A 198 -0.58 -10.62 1.65
CA ILE A 198 -0.17 -11.57 2.69
C ILE A 198 1.22 -11.19 3.23
N LEU A 199 2.16 -10.81 2.36
CA LEU A 199 3.48 -10.36 2.80
C LEU A 199 3.40 -9.10 3.67
N TYR A 200 2.61 -8.11 3.26
CA TYR A 200 2.37 -6.91 4.06
C TYR A 200 1.86 -7.25 5.47
N ARG A 201 0.86 -8.15 5.56
CA ARG A 201 0.28 -8.61 6.83
C ARG A 201 1.29 -9.37 7.69
N LEU A 202 2.15 -10.19 7.08
CA LEU A 202 3.20 -10.93 7.79
C LEU A 202 4.27 -10.00 8.39
N LEU A 203 4.65 -8.96 7.63
CA LEU A 203 5.73 -8.06 8.03
C LEU A 203 5.29 -6.97 9.00
N SER A 204 4.01 -6.58 8.99
CA SER A 204 3.47 -5.53 9.88
C SER A 204 3.80 -5.74 11.38
N PRO A 205 3.51 -6.91 11.99
CA PRO A 205 3.83 -7.13 13.41
C PRO A 205 5.35 -7.14 13.68
N LEU A 206 6.17 -7.59 12.71
CA LEU A 206 7.62 -7.60 12.83
C LEU A 206 8.21 -6.18 12.79
N ALA A 207 7.65 -5.30 11.95
CA ALA A 207 8.02 -3.90 11.89
C ALA A 207 7.71 -3.17 13.20
N GLU A 208 6.51 -3.42 13.78
CA GLU A 208 6.08 -2.83 15.05
C GLU A 208 6.98 -3.26 16.22
N ALA A 209 7.30 -4.56 16.29
CA ALA A 209 8.22 -5.11 17.28
C ALA A 209 9.70 -4.78 17.03
N LYS A 210 10.02 -4.11 15.90
CA LYS A 210 11.39 -3.81 15.44
C LYS A 210 12.28 -5.06 15.36
N TYR A 211 11.70 -6.17 14.91
CA TYR A 211 12.38 -7.46 14.87
C TYR A 211 13.37 -7.52 13.69
N ASP A 212 14.62 -7.89 13.95
CA ASP A 212 15.74 -7.77 12.99
C ASP A 212 15.87 -8.95 12.01
N ILE A 213 14.81 -9.76 11.86
CA ILE A 213 14.87 -11.02 11.12
C ILE A 213 15.25 -10.83 9.64
N LEU A 214 14.74 -9.79 8.97
CA LEU A 214 15.06 -9.55 7.55
C LEU A 214 16.55 -9.22 7.36
N LYS A 215 17.15 -8.53 8.32
CA LYS A 215 18.58 -8.20 8.33
C LYS A 215 19.43 -9.45 8.50
N ARG A 216 19.02 -10.38 9.37
CA ARG A 216 19.76 -11.63 9.62
C ARG A 216 19.63 -12.66 8.48
N THR A 217 18.50 -12.66 7.79
CA THR A 217 18.17 -13.66 6.76
C THR A 217 18.40 -13.19 5.33
N ASN A 218 18.68 -11.89 5.12
CA ASN A 218 18.78 -11.23 3.81
C ASN A 218 17.53 -11.38 2.93
N LEU A 219 16.38 -11.61 3.56
CA LEU A 219 15.10 -11.76 2.87
C LEU A 219 14.53 -10.44 2.36
N ASP A 220 15.01 -9.31 2.89
CA ASP A 220 14.73 -7.97 2.38
C ASP A 220 14.97 -7.88 0.87
N SER A 221 16.13 -8.36 0.41
CA SER A 221 16.46 -8.36 -1.02
C SER A 221 15.59 -9.32 -1.84
N VAL A 222 15.28 -10.50 -1.31
CA VAL A 222 14.44 -11.49 -2.00
C VAL A 222 13.02 -10.95 -2.20
N PHE A 223 12.42 -10.38 -1.16
CA PHE A 223 11.10 -9.78 -1.26
C PHE A 223 11.10 -8.53 -2.13
N GLY A 224 12.14 -7.70 -2.04
CA GLY A 224 12.31 -6.52 -2.88
C GLY A 224 12.38 -6.89 -4.37
N ASP A 225 13.16 -7.90 -4.73
CA ASP A 225 13.31 -8.38 -6.11
C ASP A 225 12.00 -8.98 -6.64
N ALA A 226 11.21 -9.65 -5.80
CA ALA A 226 9.89 -10.20 -6.18
C ALA A 226 8.82 -9.10 -6.37
N ILE A 227 8.83 -8.03 -5.56
CA ILE A 227 7.81 -6.97 -5.63
C ILE A 227 8.13 -5.90 -6.67
N THR A 228 9.40 -5.59 -6.91
CA THR A 228 9.80 -4.50 -7.82
C THR A 228 9.12 -4.61 -9.20
N PRO A 229 9.03 -5.78 -9.86
CA PRO A 229 8.30 -5.91 -11.13
C PRO A 229 6.81 -5.59 -11.01
N CYS A 230 6.18 -5.86 -9.87
CA CYS A 230 4.75 -5.58 -9.63
C CYS A 230 4.45 -4.08 -9.63
N LEU A 231 5.43 -3.24 -9.27
CA LEU A 231 5.29 -1.77 -9.25
C LEU A 231 5.29 -1.14 -10.65
N LEU A 232 5.59 -1.92 -11.69
CA LEU A 232 5.71 -1.45 -13.07
C LEU A 232 4.57 -1.97 -13.98
N TYR A 233 3.52 -2.57 -13.41
CA TYR A 233 2.31 -2.95 -14.14
C TYR A 233 1.47 -1.69 -14.41
N LEU A 234 1.77 -1.03 -15.52
CA LEU A 234 1.16 0.25 -15.92
C LEU A 234 0.50 0.14 -17.31
N PRO A 235 -0.45 1.03 -17.63
CA PRO A 235 -0.89 1.26 -19.00
C PRO A 235 0.29 1.72 -19.88
N THR A 236 0.29 1.45 -21.19
CA THR A 236 -0.78 0.81 -21.99
C THR A 236 -0.73 -0.72 -21.97
N LEU A 237 0.27 -1.34 -21.35
CA LEU A 237 0.46 -2.79 -21.37
C LEU A 237 -0.53 -3.51 -20.46
N THR A 238 -0.82 -2.92 -19.30
CA THR A 238 -1.80 -3.43 -18.33
C THR A 238 -3.01 -2.50 -18.29
N PRO A 239 -4.25 -3.02 -18.34
CA PRO A 239 -5.46 -2.20 -18.15
C PRO A 239 -5.43 -1.41 -16.84
N GLU A 240 -6.03 -0.22 -16.86
CA GLU A 240 -5.96 0.72 -15.73
C GLU A 240 -6.50 0.14 -14.41
N ASP A 241 -7.65 -0.53 -14.44
CA ASP A 241 -8.26 -1.20 -13.28
C ASP A 241 -7.33 -2.26 -12.68
N GLN A 242 -6.69 -3.05 -13.54
CA GLN A 242 -5.75 -4.10 -13.15
C GLN A 242 -4.45 -3.54 -12.57
N SER A 243 -3.94 -2.46 -13.17
CA SER A 243 -2.80 -1.70 -12.65
C SER A 243 -3.10 -1.18 -11.25
N ILE A 244 -4.22 -0.48 -11.05
CA ILE A 244 -4.63 0.06 -9.75
C ILE A 244 -4.71 -1.08 -8.72
N TYR A 245 -5.38 -2.18 -9.07
CA TYR A 245 -5.57 -3.31 -8.16
C TYR A 245 -4.24 -3.91 -7.69
N LEU A 246 -3.24 -4.08 -8.57
CA LEU A 246 -1.93 -4.60 -8.18
C LEU A 246 -1.10 -3.56 -7.41
N LEU A 247 -1.07 -2.31 -7.86
CA LEU A 247 -0.28 -1.25 -7.23
C LEU A 247 -0.74 -0.98 -5.79
N GLN A 248 -2.06 -1.00 -5.53
CA GLN A 248 -2.63 -0.89 -4.18
C GLN A 248 -2.16 -1.99 -3.24
N ALA A 249 -1.78 -3.16 -3.76
CA ALA A 249 -1.22 -4.26 -2.97
C ALA A 249 0.31 -4.18 -2.85
N ALA A 250 0.99 -3.82 -3.94
CA ALA A 250 2.45 -3.86 -4.05
C ALA A 250 3.15 -2.74 -3.27
N TYR A 251 2.63 -1.50 -3.30
CA TYR A 251 3.25 -0.37 -2.58
C TYR A 251 3.27 -0.55 -1.06
N PRO A 252 2.15 -0.92 -0.39
CA PRO A 252 2.19 -1.21 1.05
C PRO A 252 3.19 -2.31 1.41
N ALA A 253 3.32 -3.33 0.55
CA ALA A 253 4.25 -4.42 0.77
C ALA A 253 5.72 -3.98 0.69
N ILE A 254 6.10 -3.17 -0.32
CA ILE A 254 7.49 -2.67 -0.43
C ILE A 254 7.84 -1.73 0.72
N PHE A 255 6.93 -0.83 1.14
CA PHE A 255 7.16 0.02 2.31
C PHE A 255 7.28 -0.81 3.59
N SER A 256 6.49 -1.87 3.75
CA SER A 256 6.57 -2.77 4.92
C SER A 256 7.91 -3.52 4.98
N ILE A 257 8.48 -3.93 3.83
CA ILE A 257 9.85 -4.48 3.78
C ILE A 257 10.87 -3.47 4.31
N ILE A 258 10.81 -2.22 3.84
CA ILE A 258 11.75 -1.16 4.25
C ILE A 258 11.61 -0.86 5.74
N ARG A 259 10.38 -0.72 6.26
CA ARG A 259 10.10 -0.47 7.68
C ARG A 259 10.60 -1.61 8.58
N THR A 260 10.40 -2.86 8.15
CA THR A 260 10.86 -4.04 8.90
C THR A 260 12.39 -4.16 8.85
N ARG A 261 13.01 -3.85 7.71
CA ARG A 261 14.46 -3.96 7.53
C ARG A 261 15.24 -2.84 8.23
N PHE A 262 14.65 -1.65 8.27
CA PHE A 262 15.23 -0.43 8.81
C PHE A 262 14.21 0.22 9.77
N PRO A 263 14.05 -0.31 11.00
CA PRO A 263 13.13 0.25 11.97
C PRO A 263 13.55 1.68 12.30
N SER A 264 12.56 2.59 12.34
CA SER A 264 12.82 3.97 12.72
C SER A 264 13.27 4.02 14.19
N SER A 265 14.48 4.51 14.43
CA SER A 265 14.90 4.89 15.78
C SER A 265 14.13 6.16 16.15
N PRO A 266 13.47 6.22 17.33
CA PRO A 266 12.97 7.50 17.81
C PRO A 266 14.16 8.47 17.93
N PRO A 267 13.93 9.79 17.77
CA PRO A 267 14.91 10.81 18.12
C PRO A 267 15.12 10.70 19.63
N SER A 268 16.03 9.83 20.04
CA SER A 268 16.34 9.64 21.43
C SER A 268 17.11 10.89 21.83
N LYS A 269 16.57 11.64 22.80
CA LYS A 269 17.36 12.56 23.61
C LYS A 269 18.41 11.71 24.34
N GLN A 270 19.45 11.29 23.63
CA GLN A 270 20.45 10.37 24.17
C GLN A 270 21.25 11.14 25.22
N LEU A 271 20.92 10.89 26.49
CA LEU A 271 21.67 11.31 27.68
C LEU A 271 23.08 10.68 27.75
N TYR A 272 23.44 9.83 26.78
CA TYR A 272 24.74 9.17 26.68
C TYR A 272 25.29 9.34 25.26
N HIS A 273 26.56 9.75 25.15
CA HIS A 273 27.27 9.77 23.89
C HIS A 273 27.58 8.33 23.43
N PRO A 274 26.95 7.82 22.35
CA PRO A 274 27.25 6.48 21.86
C PRO A 274 28.70 6.40 21.37
N ALA A 275 29.27 5.20 21.44
CA ALA A 275 30.65 4.96 21.00
C ALA A 275 30.82 5.31 19.51
N PRO A 276 32.00 5.75 19.06
CA PRO A 276 32.24 6.17 17.68
C PRO A 276 31.92 5.08 16.63
N SER A 277 32.09 3.80 16.98
CA SER A 277 31.77 2.66 16.12
C SER A 277 30.27 2.42 15.96
N GLN A 278 29.47 2.71 16.99
CA GLN A 278 28.00 2.59 16.94
C GLN A 278 27.39 3.69 16.08
N ARG A 279 27.85 4.94 16.21
CA ARG A 279 27.39 6.07 15.37
C ARG A 279 27.59 5.80 13.88
N LYS A 280 28.80 5.35 13.49
CA LYS A 280 29.09 5.00 12.09
C LYS A 280 28.14 3.92 11.53
N ARG A 281 27.77 2.95 12.36
CA ARG A 281 26.85 1.87 11.96
C ARG A 281 25.42 2.38 11.83
N GLU A 282 24.96 3.20 12.77
CA GLU A 282 23.64 3.83 12.72
C GLU A 282 23.50 4.76 11.51
N GLU A 283 24.53 5.56 11.23
CA GLU A 283 24.62 6.40 10.03
C GLU A 283 24.55 5.57 8.74
N GLN A 284 25.29 4.45 8.67
CA GLN A 284 25.26 3.56 7.51
C GLN A 284 23.89 2.89 7.32
N GLU A 285 23.22 2.50 8.40
CA GLU A 285 21.87 1.91 8.36
C GLU A 285 20.82 2.95 7.95
N SER A 286 20.93 4.19 8.46
CA SER A 286 20.11 5.32 8.03
C SER A 286 20.29 5.61 6.54
N GLN A 287 21.54 5.70 6.06
CA GLN A 287 21.83 5.92 4.65
C GLN A 287 21.28 4.78 3.76
N SER A 288 21.34 3.54 4.25
CA SER A 288 20.77 2.39 3.52
C SER A 288 19.25 2.46 3.42
N ARG A 289 18.57 2.91 4.50
CA ARG A 289 17.13 3.18 4.50
C ARG A 289 16.78 4.28 3.50
N THR A 290 17.49 5.41 3.55
CA THR A 290 17.32 6.53 2.61
C THR A 290 17.49 6.05 1.17
N ASN A 291 18.53 5.27 0.87
CA ASN A 291 18.76 4.73 -0.48
C ASN A 291 17.63 3.80 -0.94
N ALA A 292 17.10 2.95 -0.06
CA ALA A 292 15.98 2.07 -0.38
C ALA A 292 14.70 2.86 -0.68
N LEU A 293 14.38 3.89 0.12
CA LEU A 293 13.24 4.79 -0.11
C LEU A 293 13.41 5.58 -1.40
N THR A 294 14.59 6.17 -1.64
CA THR A 294 14.92 6.88 -2.88
C THR A 294 14.77 5.99 -4.10
N ARG A 295 15.11 4.69 -4.00
CA ARG A 295 14.93 3.73 -5.08
C ARG A 295 13.45 3.58 -5.44
N VAL A 296 12.57 3.36 -4.46
CA VAL A 296 11.12 3.27 -4.68
C VAL A 296 10.57 4.58 -5.25
N LEU A 297 10.96 5.72 -4.67
CA LEU A 297 10.53 7.04 -5.10
C LEU A 297 10.89 7.30 -6.57
N ARG A 298 12.16 7.11 -6.96
CA ARG A 298 12.61 7.45 -8.32
C ARG A 298 12.25 6.38 -9.35
N GLN A 299 12.56 5.11 -9.06
CA GLN A 299 12.44 4.03 -10.05
C GLN A 299 11.01 3.49 -10.18
N SER A 300 10.15 3.70 -9.18
CA SER A 300 8.82 3.10 -9.16
C SER A 300 7.68 4.11 -9.04
N ILE A 301 7.87 5.28 -8.42
CA ILE A 301 6.78 6.28 -8.30
C ILE A 301 6.94 7.35 -9.38
N ILE A 302 8.04 8.12 -9.37
CA ILE A 302 8.31 9.20 -10.32
C ILE A 302 8.37 8.67 -11.75
N SER A 303 9.15 7.60 -11.98
CA SER A 303 9.24 6.98 -13.32
C SER A 303 7.88 6.52 -13.84
N SER A 304 7.05 5.93 -12.98
CA SER A 304 5.70 5.47 -13.36
C SER A 304 4.78 6.64 -13.65
N TYR A 305 4.89 7.72 -12.87
CA TYR A 305 4.10 8.93 -13.06
C TYR A 305 4.41 9.58 -14.42
N HIS A 306 5.69 9.75 -14.76
CA HIS A 306 6.09 10.26 -16.07
C HIS A 306 5.74 9.33 -17.24
N HIS A 307 5.54 8.04 -16.98
CA HIS A 307 5.11 7.09 -18.02
C HIS A 307 3.62 7.25 -18.36
N ILE A 308 2.78 7.40 -17.34
CA ILE A 308 1.32 7.48 -17.52
C ILE A 308 0.82 8.91 -17.73
N SER A 309 1.61 9.90 -17.34
CA SER A 309 1.26 11.31 -17.35
C SER A 309 2.39 12.12 -17.94
N SER A 310 2.04 13.17 -18.67
CA SER A 310 2.98 14.09 -19.29
C SER A 310 2.92 15.42 -18.54
N PRO A 311 3.69 15.59 -17.44
CA PRO A 311 3.76 16.85 -16.70
C PRO A 311 4.53 17.93 -17.47
N HIS A 312 5.38 17.53 -18.44
CA HIS A 312 6.10 18.45 -19.31
C HIS A 312 5.47 18.48 -20.69
N PRO A 313 4.99 19.64 -21.14
CA PRO A 313 4.53 19.82 -22.51
C PRO A 313 5.63 19.38 -23.50
N SER A 314 5.35 18.43 -24.38
CA SER A 314 6.26 18.09 -25.49
C SER A 314 6.34 19.28 -26.47
N GLU A 315 7.29 19.27 -27.41
CA GLU A 315 7.40 20.34 -28.43
C GLU A 315 6.07 20.61 -29.18
N ASP A 316 5.16 19.64 -29.20
CA ASP A 316 3.86 19.68 -29.89
C ASP A 316 2.65 20.01 -28.99
N THR A 317 2.78 19.96 -27.65
CA THR A 317 1.64 20.14 -26.73
C THR A 317 2.01 21.17 -25.69
N TYR A 318 1.24 22.25 -25.49
CA TYR A 318 1.55 23.30 -24.51
C TYR A 318 0.97 23.04 -23.10
N ILE A 319 0.29 21.90 -22.90
CA ILE A 319 -0.49 21.59 -21.69
C ILE A 319 -0.09 20.21 -21.15
N SER A 320 -0.06 20.06 -19.83
CA SER A 320 0.13 18.76 -19.18
C SER A 320 -1.04 17.81 -19.49
N SER A 321 -0.74 16.51 -19.60
CA SER A 321 -1.74 15.50 -19.95
C SER A 321 -1.79 14.37 -18.93
N PHE A 322 -3.00 14.03 -18.47
CA PHE A 322 -3.27 13.03 -17.43
C PHE A 322 -4.32 12.02 -17.93
N PRO A 323 -3.98 11.13 -18.88
CA PRO A 323 -4.93 10.19 -19.45
C PRO A 323 -5.43 9.14 -18.44
N HIS A 324 -4.65 8.87 -17.39
CA HIS A 324 -4.98 7.94 -16.31
C HIS A 324 -4.98 8.66 -14.95
N PRO A 325 -6.01 9.49 -14.68
CA PRO A 325 -6.04 10.32 -13.48
C PRO A 325 -6.17 9.51 -12.19
N GLN A 326 -6.79 8.31 -12.23
CA GLN A 326 -6.92 7.44 -11.07
C GLN A 326 -5.57 6.84 -10.65
N ILE A 327 -4.77 6.35 -11.61
CA ILE A 327 -3.41 5.87 -11.32
C ILE A 327 -2.52 7.03 -10.88
N SER A 328 -2.62 8.19 -11.55
CA SER A 328 -1.85 9.38 -11.16
C SER A 328 -2.13 9.78 -9.70
N THR A 329 -3.40 9.73 -9.30
CA THR A 329 -3.83 9.96 -7.91
C THR A 329 -3.21 8.94 -6.95
N LEU A 330 -3.25 7.65 -7.30
CA LEU A 330 -2.62 6.60 -6.51
C LEU A 330 -1.12 6.87 -6.34
N LEU A 331 -0.41 7.22 -7.42
CA LEU A 331 1.03 7.47 -7.39
C LEU A 331 1.39 8.69 -6.55
N LEU A 332 0.60 9.78 -6.59
CA LEU A 332 0.81 10.94 -5.72
C LEU A 332 0.58 10.59 -4.24
N ASN A 333 -0.40 9.75 -3.94
CA ASN A 333 -0.60 9.24 -2.58
C ASN A 333 0.61 8.40 -2.10
N GLN A 334 1.20 7.58 -2.99
CA GLN A 334 2.41 6.84 -2.64
C GLN A 334 3.65 7.75 -2.52
N LEU A 335 3.73 8.81 -3.35
CA LEU A 335 4.79 9.81 -3.26
C LEU A 335 4.74 10.53 -1.91
N THR A 336 3.54 10.89 -1.46
CA THR A 336 3.28 11.47 -0.14
C THR A 336 3.83 10.57 0.97
N ILE A 337 3.49 9.28 0.95
CA ILE A 337 4.01 8.30 1.92
C ILE A 337 5.54 8.22 1.85
N ALA A 338 6.12 8.13 0.66
CA ALA A 338 7.57 8.06 0.48
C ALA A 338 8.30 9.29 1.05
N MET A 339 7.80 10.50 0.80
CA MET A 339 8.35 11.75 1.33
C MET A 339 8.21 11.85 2.86
N SER A 340 7.09 11.39 3.42
CA SER A 340 6.90 11.34 4.87
C SER A 340 7.93 10.44 5.55
N GLU A 341 8.27 9.31 4.92
CA GLU A 341 9.25 8.36 5.45
C GLU A 341 10.71 8.77 5.22
N LEU A 342 10.96 9.51 4.14
CA LEU A 342 12.27 10.04 3.79
C LEU A 342 12.62 11.28 4.64
N GLY A 343 11.62 12.05 5.06
CA GLY A 343 11.82 13.26 5.86
C GLY A 343 12.70 14.28 5.14
N VAL A 344 13.66 14.88 5.85
CA VAL A 344 14.56 15.95 5.34
C VAL A 344 15.36 15.53 4.11
N ASP A 345 15.62 14.23 3.92
CA ASP A 345 16.30 13.73 2.72
C ASP A 345 15.50 14.00 1.42
N THR A 346 14.20 14.30 1.52
CA THR A 346 13.33 14.72 0.41
C THR A 346 13.85 15.96 -0.31
N VAL A 347 14.61 16.82 0.38
CA VAL A 347 15.26 18.01 -0.19
C VAL A 347 16.06 17.71 -1.46
N LYS A 348 16.67 16.51 -1.55
CA LYS A 348 17.47 16.06 -2.70
C LYS A 348 16.63 15.85 -3.97
N HIS A 349 15.31 15.76 -3.84
CA HIS A 349 14.38 15.40 -4.91
C HIS A 349 13.42 16.54 -5.28
N LEU A 350 13.57 17.73 -4.69
CA LEU A 350 12.70 18.89 -4.96
C LEU A 350 12.58 19.20 -6.45
N GLN A 351 13.71 19.23 -7.16
CA GLN A 351 13.75 19.52 -8.60
C GLN A 351 12.98 18.50 -9.45
N GLU A 352 12.86 17.25 -9.01
CA GLU A 352 12.10 16.21 -9.72
C GLU A 352 10.61 16.24 -9.34
N ILE A 353 10.29 16.55 -8.07
CA ILE A 353 8.93 16.44 -7.53
C ILE A 353 8.10 17.70 -7.81
N ILE A 354 8.69 18.89 -7.71
CA ILE A 354 7.94 20.15 -7.83
C ILE A 354 7.27 20.28 -9.20
N PRO A 355 7.95 20.02 -10.34
CA PRO A 355 7.31 20.10 -11.65
C PRO A 355 6.12 19.14 -11.80
N ILE A 356 6.18 17.96 -11.16
CA ILE A 356 5.06 17.01 -11.16
C ILE A 356 3.84 17.63 -10.46
N LEU A 357 4.04 18.21 -9.28
CA LEU A 357 2.94 18.78 -8.50
C LEU A 357 2.38 20.06 -9.12
N THR A 358 3.25 20.98 -9.53
CA THR A 358 2.81 22.25 -10.13
C THR A 358 2.08 22.01 -11.45
N SER A 359 2.60 21.18 -12.35
CA SER A 359 1.93 20.87 -13.63
C SER A 359 0.60 20.13 -13.46
N THR A 360 0.41 19.40 -12.36
CA THR A 360 -0.87 18.76 -12.02
C THR A 360 -1.88 19.81 -11.55
N LEU A 361 -1.46 20.69 -10.66
CA LEU A 361 -2.32 21.72 -10.05
C LEU A 361 -2.69 22.84 -11.02
N THR A 362 -1.80 23.22 -11.93
CA THR A 362 -2.06 24.26 -12.95
C THR A 362 -2.67 23.71 -14.24
N ASN A 363 -3.18 22.47 -14.23
CA ASN A 363 -3.83 21.93 -15.42
C ASN A 363 -5.20 22.59 -15.62
N PRO A 364 -5.47 23.21 -16.78
CA PRO A 364 -6.74 23.90 -17.02
C PRO A 364 -7.96 22.95 -17.05
N PHE A 365 -7.73 21.64 -17.19
CA PHE A 365 -8.77 20.60 -17.17
C PHE A 365 -8.73 19.76 -15.87
N GLY A 366 -7.93 20.15 -14.88
CA GLY A 366 -7.75 19.38 -13.65
C GLY A 366 -9.03 19.20 -12.84
N THR A 367 -9.94 20.17 -12.92
CA THR A 367 -11.25 20.18 -12.26
C THR A 367 -12.18 19.05 -12.72
N ALA A 368 -11.94 18.46 -13.90
CA ALA A 368 -12.66 17.29 -14.39
C ALA A 368 -12.47 16.05 -13.49
N TYR A 369 -11.38 15.99 -12.72
CA TYR A 369 -11.13 14.94 -11.74
C TYR A 369 -10.48 15.48 -10.47
N LEU A 370 -11.32 16.05 -9.60
CA LEU A 370 -10.93 16.66 -8.32
C LEU A 370 -10.04 15.78 -7.40
N PRO A 371 -10.22 14.45 -7.30
CA PRO A 371 -9.37 13.64 -6.41
C PRO A 371 -7.89 13.68 -6.78
N LEU A 372 -7.53 13.92 -8.05
CA LEU A 372 -6.14 14.11 -8.45
C LEU A 372 -5.57 15.42 -7.92
N LEU A 373 -6.36 16.50 -7.97
CA LEU A 373 -5.96 17.81 -7.45
C LEU A 373 -5.81 17.77 -5.93
N VAL A 374 -6.75 17.13 -5.22
CA VAL A 374 -6.66 16.94 -3.76
C VAL A 374 -5.39 16.18 -3.40
N ALA A 375 -5.13 15.04 -4.05
CA ALA A 375 -3.92 14.25 -3.82
C ALA A 375 -2.63 15.03 -4.15
N ALA A 376 -2.64 15.86 -5.20
CA ALA A 376 -1.51 16.72 -5.54
C ALA A 376 -1.27 17.80 -4.46
N THR A 377 -2.33 18.41 -3.93
CA THR A 377 -2.23 19.40 -2.86
C THR A 377 -1.76 18.77 -1.54
N GLU A 378 -2.29 17.61 -1.15
CA GLU A 378 -1.81 16.86 0.03
C GLU A 378 -0.34 16.44 -0.12
N CYS A 379 0.05 16.01 -1.31
CA CYS A 379 1.44 15.70 -1.63
C CYS A 379 2.32 16.96 -1.54
N MET A 380 1.84 18.12 -1.99
CA MET A 380 2.54 19.40 -1.85
C MET A 380 2.70 19.82 -0.38
N GLN A 381 1.67 19.65 0.45
CA GLN A 381 1.76 19.87 1.90
C GLN A 381 2.85 18.99 2.51
N GLN A 382 2.85 17.70 2.20
CA GLN A 382 3.86 16.78 2.70
C GLN A 382 5.26 17.12 2.18
N LEU A 383 5.41 17.58 0.94
CA LEU A 383 6.67 18.07 0.39
C LEU A 383 7.20 19.25 1.22
N ILE A 384 6.33 20.22 1.53
CA ILE A 384 6.68 21.40 2.35
C ILE A 384 7.16 20.96 3.73
N LEU A 385 6.41 20.06 4.39
CA LEU A 385 6.77 19.55 5.73
C LEU A 385 8.06 18.72 5.72
N SER A 386 8.26 17.88 4.70
CA SER A 386 9.44 17.02 4.62
C SER A 386 10.69 17.78 4.16
N ALA A 387 10.55 18.81 3.32
CA ALA A 387 11.66 19.56 2.72
C ALA A 387 11.79 20.99 3.25
N TRP A 388 11.23 21.27 4.43
CA TRP A 388 11.20 22.58 5.08
C TRP A 388 12.53 23.35 5.05
N PRO A 389 13.74 22.74 5.21
CA PRO A 389 14.98 23.50 5.25
C PRO A 389 15.36 24.18 3.93
N ARG A 390 14.80 23.74 2.80
CA ARG A 390 15.14 24.26 1.46
C ARG A 390 13.93 24.60 0.60
N VAL A 391 12.71 24.42 1.11
CA VAL A 391 11.48 24.67 0.34
C VAL A 391 11.32 26.14 -0.04
N TRP A 392 11.85 27.07 0.76
CA TRP A 392 11.77 28.52 0.53
C TRP A 392 12.28 28.98 -0.84
N ARG A 393 13.24 28.25 -1.43
CA ARG A 393 13.78 28.54 -2.77
C ARG A 393 12.76 28.30 -3.89
N TRP A 394 11.79 27.45 -3.60
CA TRP A 394 10.77 27.00 -4.54
C TRP A 394 9.39 27.60 -4.25
N ARG A 395 9.27 28.48 -3.25
CA ARG A 395 7.99 29.04 -2.80
C ARG A 395 7.18 29.66 -3.94
N ALA A 396 7.83 30.34 -4.89
CA ALA A 396 7.16 30.96 -6.02
C ALA A 396 6.49 29.91 -6.93
N GLU A 397 7.18 28.80 -7.21
CA GLU A 397 6.61 27.70 -8.01
C GLU A 397 5.47 27.00 -7.26
N LEU A 398 5.61 26.80 -5.95
CA LEU A 398 4.55 26.22 -5.11
C LEU A 398 3.31 27.12 -5.06
N LEU A 399 3.49 28.42 -4.81
CA LEU A 399 2.43 29.41 -4.81
C LEU A 399 1.76 29.51 -6.19
N ALA A 400 2.54 29.49 -7.28
CA ALA A 400 1.98 29.47 -8.63
C ALA A 400 1.10 28.24 -8.87
N GLY A 401 1.53 27.06 -8.40
CA GLY A 401 0.74 25.83 -8.45
C GLY A 401 -0.59 25.94 -7.70
N VAL A 402 -0.54 26.38 -6.43
CA VAL A 402 -1.73 26.49 -5.58
C VAL A 402 -2.68 27.58 -6.07
N CYS A 403 -2.17 28.75 -6.45
CA CYS A 403 -2.98 29.85 -6.98
C CYS A 403 -3.62 29.46 -8.32
N GLY A 404 -2.87 28.82 -9.23
CA GLY A 404 -3.41 28.35 -10.50
C GLY A 404 -4.56 27.36 -10.32
N CYS A 405 -4.39 26.38 -9.44
CA CYS A 405 -5.46 25.43 -9.09
C CYS A 405 -6.69 26.14 -8.51
N TRP A 406 -6.49 27.08 -7.58
CA TRP A 406 -7.58 27.85 -6.99
C TRP A 406 -8.37 28.62 -8.05
N LEU A 407 -7.69 29.32 -8.96
CA LEU A 407 -8.34 30.08 -10.02
C LEU A 407 -9.17 29.21 -10.95
N HIS A 408 -8.65 28.04 -11.37
CA HIS A 408 -9.41 27.09 -12.19
C HIS A 408 -10.66 26.57 -11.45
N VAL A 409 -10.55 26.29 -10.15
CA VAL A 409 -11.69 25.87 -9.34
C VAL A 409 -12.73 26.98 -9.22
N GLU A 410 -12.33 28.24 -9.04
CA GLU A 410 -13.26 29.37 -9.00
C GLU A 410 -13.97 29.59 -10.34
N GLU A 411 -13.24 29.49 -11.46
CA GLU A 411 -13.80 29.64 -12.81
C GLU A 411 -14.90 28.60 -13.07
N ASP A 412 -14.62 27.33 -12.82
CA ASP A 412 -15.60 26.25 -12.98
C ASP A 412 -16.76 26.37 -11.99
N TRP A 413 -16.49 26.84 -10.77
CA TRP A 413 -17.53 27.03 -9.75
C TRP A 413 -18.49 28.17 -10.10
N GLU A 414 -17.99 29.27 -10.66
CA GLU A 414 -18.81 30.35 -11.18
C GLU A 414 -19.72 29.89 -12.32
N ASP A 415 -19.22 29.00 -13.18
CA ASP A 415 -20.01 28.45 -14.29
C ASP A 415 -21.08 27.47 -13.82
N ILE A 416 -20.80 26.68 -12.78
CA ILE A 416 -21.79 25.81 -12.13
C ILE A 416 -22.89 26.64 -11.46
N LYS A 417 -22.56 27.75 -10.79
CA LYS A 417 -23.55 28.65 -10.16
C LYS A 417 -24.48 29.35 -11.14
N LYS A 418 -24.06 29.50 -12.40
CA LYS A 418 -24.89 30.08 -13.47
C LYS A 418 -25.86 29.07 -14.08
N SER A 419 -25.62 27.77 -13.91
CA SER A 419 -26.55 26.71 -14.31
C SER A 419 -27.53 26.39 -13.17
N ASP A 420 -28.81 26.75 -13.32
CA ASP A 420 -29.92 26.49 -12.39
C ASP A 420 -30.23 24.97 -12.24
N ASP A 421 -29.31 24.15 -11.73
CA ASP A 421 -29.51 22.71 -11.52
C ASP A 421 -29.71 22.37 -10.03
N GLU A 422 -30.88 21.81 -9.67
CA GLU A 422 -31.32 21.41 -8.32
C GLU A 422 -30.50 20.24 -7.66
N GLN A 423 -29.30 19.91 -8.18
CA GLN A 423 -28.39 18.89 -7.64
C GLN A 423 -27.13 19.50 -6.97
N GLU A 424 -27.28 20.66 -6.32
CA GLU A 424 -26.17 21.40 -5.71
C GLU A 424 -25.47 20.62 -4.58
N ASP A 425 -26.21 20.01 -3.65
CA ASP A 425 -25.64 19.56 -2.37
C ASP A 425 -24.51 18.50 -2.44
N LYS A 426 -24.50 17.62 -3.46
CA LYS A 426 -23.45 16.58 -3.59
C LYS A 426 -22.33 16.97 -4.55
N LYS A 427 -22.59 17.81 -5.55
CA LYS A 427 -21.56 18.31 -6.48
C LYS A 427 -20.70 19.39 -5.80
N SER A 428 -21.25 20.11 -4.83
CA SER A 428 -20.56 21.17 -4.10
C SER A 428 -19.50 20.69 -3.11
N GLN A 429 -19.58 19.44 -2.62
CA GLN A 429 -18.68 18.94 -1.58
C GLN A 429 -17.22 18.80 -2.05
N GLY A 430 -16.99 18.34 -3.28
CA GLY A 430 -15.63 18.10 -3.79
C GLY A 430 -14.80 19.39 -3.96
N PRO A 431 -15.32 20.43 -4.62
CA PRO A 431 -14.61 21.71 -4.74
C PRO A 431 -14.38 22.40 -3.39
N LEU A 432 -15.31 22.28 -2.44
CA LEU A 432 -15.13 22.80 -1.08
C LEU A 432 -13.97 22.10 -0.35
N GLU A 433 -13.91 20.77 -0.41
CA GLU A 433 -12.81 19.98 0.16
C GLU A 433 -11.46 20.36 -0.46
N LEU A 434 -11.42 20.55 -1.78
CA LEU A 434 -10.22 20.99 -2.48
C LEU A 434 -9.79 22.41 -2.05
N LYS A 435 -10.72 23.37 -1.96
CA LYS A 435 -10.44 24.73 -1.48
C LYS A 435 -9.88 24.72 -0.07
N GLU A 436 -10.48 23.97 0.86
CA GLU A 436 -9.95 23.83 2.22
C GLU A 436 -8.52 23.24 2.23
N THR A 437 -8.26 22.25 1.37
CA THR A 437 -6.95 21.61 1.25
C THR A 437 -5.90 22.57 0.66
N LEU A 438 -6.28 23.43 -0.30
CA LEU A 438 -5.42 24.47 -0.86
C LEU A 438 -5.08 25.54 0.20
N LYS A 439 -6.07 26.02 0.98
CA LYS A 439 -5.83 26.95 2.10
C LYS A 439 -4.85 26.38 3.12
N LYS A 440 -5.06 25.12 3.54
CA LYS A 440 -4.13 24.42 4.45
C LYS A 440 -2.72 24.38 3.87
N CYS A 441 -2.58 24.18 2.56
CA CYS A 441 -1.26 24.19 1.89
C CYS A 441 -0.57 25.55 1.99
N VAL A 442 -1.29 26.65 1.77
CA VAL A 442 -0.75 28.01 1.92
C VAL A 442 -0.37 28.29 3.37
N GLN A 443 -1.21 27.90 4.33
CA GLN A 443 -0.94 28.06 5.77
C GLN A 443 0.31 27.30 6.21
N VAL A 444 0.46 26.05 5.77
CA VAL A 444 1.66 25.24 6.05
C VAL A 444 2.91 25.85 5.42
N LEU A 445 2.81 26.35 4.17
CA LEU A 445 3.92 27.05 3.53
C LEU A 445 4.30 28.32 4.31
N LYS A 446 3.32 29.14 4.70
CA LYS A 446 3.55 30.36 5.48
C LYS A 446 4.27 30.06 6.79
N ALA A 447 3.78 29.09 7.56
CA ALA A 447 4.39 28.70 8.82
C ALA A 447 5.86 28.23 8.67
N VAL A 448 6.15 27.46 7.62
CA VAL A 448 7.54 27.00 7.34
C VAL A 448 8.45 28.15 6.89
N LEU A 449 7.94 29.12 6.13
CA LEU A 449 8.72 30.27 5.70
C LEU A 449 9.02 31.23 6.86
N GLU A 450 8.08 31.41 7.78
CA GLU A 450 8.27 32.20 9.00
C GLU A 450 9.37 31.58 9.89
N GLU A 451 9.33 30.26 10.10
CA GLU A 451 10.36 29.55 10.88
C GLU A 451 11.74 29.58 10.21
N ALA A 452 11.79 29.54 8.87
CA ALA A 452 13.05 29.62 8.12
C ALA A 452 13.67 31.03 8.08
N GLY A 453 12.89 32.08 8.38
CA GLY A 453 13.33 33.48 8.35
C GLY A 453 14.22 33.92 9.53
N ASP A 454 14.31 33.12 10.58
CA ASP A 454 15.08 33.44 11.81
C ASP A 454 16.59 33.13 11.70
N ASP A 455 17.01 32.33 10.70
CA ASP A 455 18.41 31.93 10.48
C ASP A 455 19.08 32.74 9.33
N ASP A 456 19.43 34.00 9.62
CA ASP A 456 20.34 34.95 8.90
C ASP A 456 20.18 35.29 7.38
N GLU A 457 20.35 36.60 7.11
CA GLU A 457 20.57 37.35 5.84
C GLU A 457 19.44 37.56 4.81
N THR A 458 18.26 36.95 4.93
CA THR A 458 17.12 37.31 4.03
C THR A 458 15.83 37.49 4.83
N SER A 459 15.63 38.68 5.40
CA SER A 459 14.31 39.12 5.89
C SER A 459 13.37 39.23 4.69
N MET A 460 12.79 38.10 4.27
CA MET A 460 11.78 38.05 3.23
C MET A 460 10.45 38.46 3.86
N ASP A 461 9.88 39.56 3.40
CA ASP A 461 8.54 40.00 3.81
C ASP A 461 7.50 39.11 3.11
N THR A 462 7.33 37.90 3.65
CA THR A 462 6.39 36.88 3.15
C THR A 462 4.96 37.39 3.23
N ASP A 463 4.62 38.18 4.24
CA ASP A 463 3.32 38.82 4.37
C ASP A 463 3.05 39.82 3.24
N ALA A 464 4.04 40.61 2.83
CA ALA A 464 3.91 41.49 1.67
C ALA A 464 3.74 40.72 0.35
N GLU A 465 4.50 39.63 0.14
CA GLU A 465 4.40 38.78 -1.06
C GLU A 465 2.99 38.15 -1.16
N PHE A 466 2.45 37.63 -0.06
CA PHE A 466 1.13 37.01 -0.02
C PHE A 466 0.03 38.06 -0.23
N LYS A 467 0.20 39.25 0.34
CA LYS A 467 -0.72 40.37 0.14
C LYS A 467 -0.71 40.86 -1.31
N GLU A 468 0.45 40.96 -1.95
CA GLU A 468 0.55 41.35 -3.36
C GLU A 468 -0.20 40.37 -4.27
N LEU A 469 -0.10 39.05 -4.00
CA LEU A 469 -0.86 38.03 -4.73
C LEU A 469 -2.38 38.15 -4.50
N ALA A 470 -2.81 38.37 -3.25
CA ALA A 470 -4.23 38.56 -2.90
C ALA A 470 -4.83 39.85 -3.47
N ASP A 471 -4.01 40.90 -3.63
CA ASP A 471 -4.41 42.17 -4.26
C ASP A 471 -4.37 42.08 -5.79
N GLY A 472 -3.56 41.19 -6.36
CA GLY A 472 -3.42 40.96 -7.80
C GLY A 472 -4.65 40.34 -8.48
N ASP A 473 -5.38 39.46 -7.79
CA ASP A 473 -6.67 38.91 -8.24
C ASP A 473 -7.63 38.76 -7.05
N ILE A 474 -8.81 39.38 -7.14
CA ILE A 474 -9.81 39.37 -6.06
C ILE A 474 -10.24 37.95 -5.66
N ARG A 475 -10.20 36.99 -6.60
CA ARG A 475 -10.54 35.59 -6.37
C ARG A 475 -9.55 34.90 -5.43
N LEU A 476 -8.31 35.37 -5.34
CA LEU A 476 -7.27 34.80 -4.48
C LEU A 476 -7.35 35.26 -3.02
N ARG A 477 -8.13 36.28 -2.69
CA ARG A 477 -8.20 36.80 -1.31
C ARG A 477 -8.59 35.72 -0.31
N GLU A 478 -9.61 34.94 -0.64
CA GLU A 478 -10.12 33.87 0.23
C GLU A 478 -9.10 32.73 0.46
N LEU A 479 -8.12 32.58 -0.45
CA LEU A 479 -7.04 31.58 -0.32
C LEU A 479 -5.97 32.01 0.69
N PHE A 480 -5.73 33.31 0.81
CA PHE A 480 -4.70 33.90 1.66
C PHE A 480 -5.22 34.44 3.01
N GLU A 481 -6.54 34.50 3.19
CA GLU A 481 -7.23 34.67 4.48
C GLU A 481 -7.18 33.40 5.35
#